data_AF-A0A1I5I232-F1
#
_entry.id   AF-A0A1I5I232-F1
#
_cell.length_a   1.000
_cell.length_b   1.000
_cell.length_c   1.000
_cell.angle_alpha   90.00
_cell.angle_beta   90.00
_cell.angle_gamma   90.00
#
_symmetry.space_group_name_H-M   'P 1'
#
loop_
_entity.id
_entity.type
_entity.pdbx_description
1 polymer ?
#
loop_
_entity_poly.entity_id
_entity_poly.type
_entity_poly.pdbx_seq_one_letter_code
_entity_poly.pdbx_strand_id
1 'polypeptide(L)'
;MRWQSSSRCLRLATSSILADRIGLLPQRMARSRRNPFGDPVREITVRIATGKLIRLLTNDLDAPAEEIADLYKERWQIELFFKWIKQNLRIRHFLGTSENAVRIQVFVALIAYLLLRAAQATQKTVRQPLAFARLVRLNIMHRRSIDALKKLPATTQTQR
;
A
#
# COMPACT_ATOMS: atom_id res chain seq x y z
N MET A 1 23.10 23.17 0.98
CA MET A 1 21.73 23.21 0.41
C MET A 1 21.17 24.58 0.69
N ARG A 2 20.78 25.34 -0.36
CA ARG A 2 20.22 26.69 -0.20
C ARG A 2 18.73 26.58 -0.51
N TRP A 3 17.93 26.39 0.52
CA TRP A 3 16.47 26.44 0.43
C TRP A 3 16.08 27.92 0.36
N GLN A 4 15.36 28.32 -0.69
CA GLN A 4 14.74 29.64 -0.70
C GLN A 4 13.50 29.55 0.18
N SER A 5 13.54 30.22 1.33
CA SER A 5 12.39 30.30 2.22
C SER A 5 11.36 31.24 1.59
N SER A 6 10.56 30.74 0.64
CA SER A 6 9.27 31.37 0.37
C SER A 6 8.39 31.04 1.57
N SER A 7 8.44 31.91 2.58
CA SER A 7 7.75 31.77 3.85
C SER A 7 6.24 31.94 3.64
N ARG A 8 5.60 30.99 2.96
CA ARG A 8 4.15 30.85 2.98
C ARG A 8 3.81 30.19 4.32
N CYS A 9 3.81 31.01 5.37
CA CYS A 9 3.36 30.62 6.70
C CYS A 9 1.84 30.41 6.65
N LEU A 10 1.42 29.25 6.16
CA LEU A 10 0.03 28.78 6.26
C LEU A 10 -0.22 28.44 7.74
N ARG A 11 -0.50 29.48 8.53
CA ARG A 11 -1.15 29.34 9.83
C ARG A 11 -2.60 28.95 9.58
N LEU A 12 -2.85 27.67 9.37
CA LEU A 12 -4.18 27.09 9.51
C LEU A 12 -4.08 25.89 10.46
N ALA A 13 -4.78 26.05 11.58
CA ALA A 13 -4.74 25.20 12.75
C ALA A 13 -5.47 23.87 12.48
N THR A 14 -4.73 22.83 12.08
CA THR A 14 -5.08 21.39 12.22
C THR A 14 -4.08 20.44 11.54
N SER A 15 -3.11 20.95 10.78
CA SER A 15 -2.34 20.12 9.84
C SER A 15 -1.11 19.47 10.48
N SER A 16 -0.91 18.18 10.18
CA SER A 16 0.27 17.39 10.59
C SER A 16 1.60 17.85 9.94
N ILE A 17 1.57 18.97 9.20
CA ILE A 17 2.67 19.52 8.41
C ILE A 17 3.43 20.54 9.24
N LEU A 18 4.75 20.38 9.30
CA LEU A 18 5.63 21.24 10.09
C LEU A 18 6.40 22.26 9.24
N ALA A 19 6.70 21.93 7.99
CA ALA A 19 7.39 22.83 7.09
C ALA A 19 7.07 22.48 5.63
N ASP A 20 7.06 23.51 4.79
CA ASP A 20 6.92 23.41 3.35
C ASP A 20 7.86 24.43 2.71
N ARG A 21 8.80 23.97 1.88
CA ARG A 21 9.90 24.78 1.33
C ARG A 21 10.20 24.35 -0.09
N ILE A 22 10.43 25.31 -0.98
CA ILE A 22 10.89 25.05 -2.35
C ILE A 22 12.36 25.44 -2.45
N GLY A 23 13.16 24.62 -3.10
CA GLY A 23 14.59 24.86 -3.24
C GLY A 23 15.22 24.05 -4.35
N LEU A 24 16.49 24.33 -4.59
CA LEU A 24 17.27 23.63 -5.60
C LEU A 24 18.15 22.60 -4.91
N LEU A 25 18.24 21.42 -5.52
CA LEU A 25 19.24 20.43 -5.14
C LEU A 25 20.65 21.00 -5.42
N PRO A 26 21.63 20.74 -4.54
CA PRO A 26 22.95 21.32 -4.67
C PRO A 26 23.59 20.94 -6.02
N GLN A 27 24.10 21.96 -6.71
CA GLN A 27 24.61 21.87 -8.08
C GLN A 27 25.81 20.92 -8.28
N ARG A 28 26.44 20.43 -7.20
CA ARG A 28 27.66 19.63 -7.25
C ARG A 28 27.45 18.23 -6.70
N MET A 29 27.29 17.25 -7.60
CA MET A 29 27.58 15.86 -7.27
C MET A 29 29.10 15.65 -7.39
N ALA A 30 29.71 14.88 -6.48
CA ALA A 30 31.18 14.72 -6.37
C ALA A 30 31.90 14.25 -7.66
N ARG A 31 31.18 13.82 -8.70
CA ARG A 31 31.72 13.21 -9.94
C ARG A 31 31.30 13.88 -11.26
N SER A 32 30.42 14.88 -11.28
CA SER A 32 29.94 15.48 -12.55
C SER A 32 29.74 16.99 -12.43
N ARG A 33 30.13 17.72 -13.50
CA ARG A 33 29.88 19.16 -13.66
C ARG A 33 28.47 19.49 -14.15
N ARG A 34 27.71 18.50 -14.64
CA ARG A 34 26.30 18.63 -15.02
C ARG A 34 25.42 17.96 -13.97
N ASN A 35 24.55 18.75 -13.34
CA ASN A 35 23.52 18.26 -12.46
C ASN A 35 22.24 18.01 -13.27
N PRO A 36 21.77 16.76 -13.42
CA PRO A 36 20.50 16.46 -14.10
C PRO A 36 19.27 16.92 -13.28
N PHE A 37 19.44 17.24 -12.00
CA PHE A 37 18.39 17.76 -11.12
C PHE A 37 18.49 19.29 -10.98
N GLY A 38 18.42 19.99 -12.10
CA GLY A 38 18.47 21.45 -12.16
C GLY A 38 17.15 22.12 -11.77
N ASP A 39 16.04 21.38 -11.81
CA ASP A 39 14.72 21.89 -11.55
C ASP A 39 14.46 22.10 -10.05
N PRO A 40 13.61 23.09 -9.69
CA PRO A 40 13.17 23.29 -8.31
C PRO A 40 12.43 22.06 -7.79
N VAL A 41 12.74 21.70 -6.55
CA VAL A 41 12.08 20.63 -5.79
C VAL A 41 11.46 21.20 -4.53
N ARG A 42 10.37 20.57 -4.08
CA ARG A 42 9.68 20.96 -2.85
C ARG A 42 9.94 19.94 -1.76
N GLU A 43 10.34 20.45 -0.60
CA GLU A 43 10.53 19.69 0.62
C GLU A 43 9.37 19.96 1.60
N ILE A 44 8.68 18.89 1.99
CA ILE A 44 7.59 18.95 2.97
C ILE A 44 7.98 18.12 4.18
N THR A 45 7.98 18.73 5.36
CA THR A 45 8.21 18.03 6.64
C THR A 45 6.87 17.73 7.30
N VAL A 46 6.60 16.47 7.58
CA VAL A 46 5.34 15.99 8.17
C VAL A 46 5.63 15.20 9.44
N ARG A 47 4.81 15.40 10.46
CA ARG A 47 4.81 14.57 11.67
C ARG A 47 3.77 13.48 11.52
N ILE A 48 4.21 12.23 11.51
CA ILE A 48 3.30 11.08 11.42
C ILE A 48 2.67 10.77 12.79
N ALA A 49 1.60 9.96 12.79
CA ALA A 49 0.86 9.58 14.01
C ALA A 49 1.73 8.92 15.09
N THR A 50 2.86 8.29 14.72
CA THR A 50 3.83 7.71 15.67
C THR A 50 4.77 8.76 16.29
N GLY A 51 4.57 10.05 16.00
CA GLY A 51 5.37 11.17 16.51
C GLY A 51 6.69 11.41 15.76
N LYS A 52 7.10 10.50 14.85
CA LYS A 52 8.31 10.70 14.04
C LYS A 52 8.12 11.78 12.98
N LEU A 53 9.23 12.41 12.60
CA LEU A 53 9.28 13.40 11.53
C LEU A 53 9.76 12.73 10.24
N ILE A 54 9.02 12.94 9.16
CA ILE A 54 9.39 12.52 7.81
C ILE A 54 9.59 13.77 6.95
N ARG A 55 10.66 13.77 6.16
CA ARG A 55 10.94 14.80 5.15
C ARG A 55 10.66 14.18 3.77
N LEU A 56 9.68 14.73 3.08
CA LEU A 56 9.24 14.34 1.75
C LEU A 56 9.85 15.30 0.75
N LEU A 57 10.38 14.76 -0.35
CA LEU A 57 10.85 15.56 -1.47
C LEU A 57 10.00 15.22 -2.69
N THR A 58 9.44 16.23 -3.33
CA THR A 58 8.57 16.08 -4.50
C THR A 58 8.94 17.06 -5.60
N ASN A 59 8.68 16.66 -6.85
CA ASN A 59 8.76 17.54 -8.02
C ASN A 59 7.44 18.32 -8.22
N ASP A 60 6.39 17.97 -7.46
CA ASP A 60 5.11 18.67 -7.49
C ASP A 60 5.17 19.93 -6.62
N LEU A 61 5.13 21.09 -7.27
CA LEU A 61 5.22 22.39 -6.62
C LEU A 61 3.84 22.98 -6.30
N ASP A 62 2.78 22.45 -6.90
CA ASP A 62 1.46 23.09 -6.95
C ASP A 62 0.46 22.40 -6.02
N ALA A 63 0.53 21.08 -5.87
CA ALA A 63 -0.41 20.32 -5.04
C ALA A 63 -0.38 20.75 -3.57
N PRO A 64 -1.48 20.64 -2.81
CA PRO A 64 -1.46 20.92 -1.39
C PRO A 64 -0.54 19.94 -0.64
N ALA A 65 0.21 20.46 0.34
CA ALA A 65 1.16 19.64 1.10
C ALA A 65 0.49 18.50 1.88
N GLU A 66 -0.80 18.62 2.21
CA GLU A 66 -1.60 17.57 2.84
C GLU A 66 -1.83 16.39 1.90
N GLU A 67 -2.18 16.66 0.64
CA GLU A 67 -2.41 15.64 -0.38
C GLU A 67 -1.13 14.88 -0.71
N ILE A 68 0.01 15.57 -0.80
CA ILE A 68 1.32 14.94 -0.99
C ILE A 68 1.66 14.05 0.21
N ALA A 69 1.33 14.48 1.43
CA ALA A 69 1.54 13.69 2.63
C ALA A 69 0.64 12.45 2.66
N ASP A 70 -0.62 12.57 2.24
CA ASP A 70 -1.58 11.47 2.17
C ASP A 70 -1.21 10.45 1.08
N LEU A 71 -0.80 10.92 -0.09
CA LEU A 71 -0.26 10.06 -1.16
C LEU A 71 1.00 9.32 -0.69
N TYR A 72 1.87 9.97 0.09
CA TYR A 72 3.01 9.28 0.69
C TYR A 72 2.59 8.21 1.73
N LYS A 73 1.47 8.39 2.45
CA LYS A 73 0.94 7.34 3.33
C LYS A 73 0.48 6.12 2.53
N GLU A 74 -0.04 6.30 1.31
CA GLU A 74 -0.43 5.19 0.45
C GLU A 74 0.75 4.32 0.03
N ARG A 75 1.96 4.87 -0.06
CA ARG A 75 3.19 4.09 -0.31
C ARG A 75 3.37 2.96 0.71
N TRP A 76 2.94 3.12 1.96
CA TRP A 76 3.00 2.05 2.96
C TRP A 76 2.04 0.89 2.65
N GLN A 77 0.95 1.13 1.93
CA GLN A 77 0.05 0.06 1.48
C GLN A 77 0.76 -0.91 0.53
N ILE A 78 1.75 -0.44 -0.24
CA ILE A 78 2.58 -1.29 -1.10
C ILE A 78 3.44 -2.24 -0.27
N GLU A 79 3.99 -1.78 0.85
CA GLU A 79 4.75 -2.66 1.77
C GLU A 79 3.85 -3.73 2.40
N LEU A 80 2.64 -3.34 2.83
CA LEU A 80 1.64 -4.28 3.32
C LEU A 80 1.22 -5.28 2.25
N PHE A 81 1.09 -4.84 1.00
CA PHE A 81 0.81 -5.70 -0.15
C PHE A 81 1.93 -6.72 -0.38
N PHE A 82 3.20 -6.29 -0.43
CA PHE A 82 4.32 -7.22 -0.58
C PHE A 82 4.51 -8.15 0.62
N LYS A 83 4.27 -7.65 1.84
CA LYS A 83 4.25 -8.48 3.05
C LYS A 83 3.16 -9.55 2.94
N TRP A 84 1.96 -9.19 2.49
CA TRP A 84 0.87 -10.13 2.27
C TRP A 84 1.21 -11.15 1.19
N ILE A 85 1.77 -10.72 0.05
CA ILE A 85 2.27 -11.60 -1.03
C ILE A 85 3.23 -12.64 -0.44
N LYS A 86 4.29 -12.20 0.25
CA LYS A 86 5.28 -13.12 0.85
C LYS A 86 4.68 -14.05 1.90
N GLN A 87 3.64 -13.62 2.62
CA GLN A 87 2.95 -14.43 3.62
C GLN A 87 1.99 -15.47 3.02
N ASN A 88 1.35 -15.17 1.89
CA ASN A 88 0.34 -16.04 1.26
C ASN A 88 0.94 -16.90 0.15
N LEU A 89 1.93 -16.38 -0.59
CA LEU A 89 2.90 -17.18 -1.33
C LEU A 89 3.87 -17.79 -0.33
N ARG A 90 3.36 -18.70 0.51
CA ARG A 90 4.23 -19.70 1.13
C ARG A 90 4.66 -20.63 0.00
N ILE A 91 5.70 -20.21 -0.72
CA ILE A 91 6.49 -21.05 -1.62
C ILE A 91 7.23 -22.06 -0.73
N ARG A 92 6.48 -22.93 -0.05
CA ARG A 92 7.02 -24.08 0.68
C ARG A 92 7.32 -25.20 -0.30
N HIS A 93 6.53 -25.28 -1.36
CA HIS A 93 6.74 -26.20 -2.48
C HIS A 93 6.38 -25.49 -3.77
N PHE A 94 7.36 -25.33 -4.66
CA PHE A 94 7.07 -25.01 -6.05
C PHE A 94 6.32 -26.20 -6.65
N LEU A 95 5.22 -25.95 -7.37
CA LEU A 95 4.48 -27.01 -8.07
C LEU A 95 5.27 -27.53 -9.29
N GLY A 96 6.29 -26.79 -9.71
CA GLY A 96 7.29 -27.20 -10.70
C GLY A 96 8.53 -26.33 -10.59
N THR A 97 9.69 -26.86 -10.97
CA THR A 97 10.99 -26.17 -10.89
C THR A 97 11.29 -25.29 -12.10
N SER A 98 10.39 -25.24 -13.09
CA SER A 98 10.56 -24.42 -14.29
C SER A 98 10.19 -22.96 -14.03
N GLU A 99 10.89 -22.03 -14.69
CA GLU A 99 10.62 -20.59 -14.57
C GLU A 99 9.16 -20.25 -14.91
N ASN A 100 8.60 -20.90 -15.93
CA ASN A 100 7.21 -20.73 -16.33
C ASN A 100 6.23 -21.16 -15.24
N ALA A 101 6.50 -22.26 -14.54
CA ALA A 101 5.66 -22.71 -13.43
C ALA A 101 5.65 -21.68 -12.30
N VAL A 102 6.82 -21.11 -11.97
CA VAL A 102 6.92 -20.05 -10.95
C VAL A 102 6.17 -18.78 -11.38
N ARG A 103 6.32 -18.34 -12.63
CA ARG A 103 5.60 -17.18 -13.16
C ARG A 103 4.08 -17.37 -13.08
N ILE A 104 3.58 -18.52 -13.51
CA ILE A 104 2.14 -18.86 -13.44
C ILE A 104 1.66 -18.88 -11.99
N GLN A 105 2.42 -19.47 -11.07
CA GLN A 105 2.05 -19.47 -9.64
C GLN A 105 1.92 -18.05 -9.08
N VAL A 106 2.84 -17.15 -9.42
CA VAL A 106 2.77 -15.75 -8.99
C VAL A 106 1.54 -15.07 -9.62
N PHE A 107 1.30 -15.23 -10.93
CA PHE A 107 0.14 -14.64 -11.58
C PHE A 107 -1.20 -15.15 -11.01
N VAL A 108 -1.34 -16.45 -10.78
CA VAL A 108 -2.54 -17.04 -10.16
C VAL A 108 -2.74 -16.51 -8.74
N ALA A 109 -1.67 -16.37 -7.96
CA ALA A 109 -1.75 -15.79 -6.61
C ALA A 109 -2.20 -14.32 -6.64
N LEU A 110 -1.73 -13.53 -7.61
CA LEU A 110 -2.15 -12.15 -7.81
C LEU A 110 -3.61 -12.06 -8.23
N ILE A 111 -4.06 -12.89 -9.18
CA ILE A 111 -5.47 -12.94 -9.62
C ILE A 111 -6.37 -13.35 -8.44
N ALA A 112 -6.00 -14.39 -7.70
CA ALA A 112 -6.75 -14.83 -6.52
C ALA A 112 -6.84 -13.73 -5.46
N TYR A 113 -5.78 -12.95 -5.25
CA TYR A 113 -5.81 -11.80 -4.35
C TYR A 113 -6.80 -10.72 -4.80
N LEU A 114 -6.79 -10.35 -6.08
CA LEU A 114 -7.71 -9.36 -6.65
C LEU A 114 -9.15 -9.82 -6.50
N LEU A 115 -9.44 -11.09 -6.82
CA LEU A 115 -10.78 -11.67 -6.64
C LEU A 115 -11.20 -11.69 -5.18
N LEU A 116 -10.30 -12.04 -4.25
CA LEU A 116 -10.59 -12.03 -2.82
C LEU A 116 -10.87 -10.60 -2.32
N ARG A 117 -10.09 -9.61 -2.77
CA ARG A 117 -10.31 -8.20 -2.42
C ARG A 117 -11.60 -7.65 -3.00
N ALA A 118 -11.93 -7.99 -4.25
CA ALA A 118 -13.17 -7.60 -4.89
C ALA A 118 -14.38 -8.23 -4.18
N ALA A 119 -14.33 -9.54 -3.90
CA ALA A 119 -15.36 -10.23 -3.13
C ALA A 119 -15.50 -9.64 -1.72
N GLN A 120 -14.38 -9.30 -1.05
CA GLN A 120 -14.42 -8.63 0.24
C GLN A 120 -15.04 -7.23 0.15
N ALA A 121 -14.85 -6.50 -0.95
CA ALA A 121 -15.47 -5.20 -1.15
C ALA A 121 -17.01 -5.30 -1.29
N THR A 122 -17.50 -6.41 -1.86
CA THR A 122 -18.93 -6.69 -1.98
C THR A 122 -19.59 -7.05 -0.63
N GLN A 123 -18.82 -7.58 0.33
CA GLN A 123 -19.33 -8.01 1.65
C GLN A 123 -18.75 -7.21 2.84
N LYS A 124 -19.61 -6.56 3.63
CA LYS A 124 -19.18 -5.77 4.81
C LYS A 124 -19.02 -6.61 6.10
N THR A 125 -19.29 -7.91 6.03
CA THR A 125 -19.48 -8.80 7.18
C THR A 125 -18.17 -9.28 7.82
N VAL A 126 -17.09 -9.41 7.03
CA VAL A 126 -15.76 -9.85 7.49
C VAL A 126 -14.71 -8.80 7.14
N ARG A 127 -14.34 -7.99 8.14
CA ARG A 127 -13.39 -6.88 7.96
C ARG A 127 -11.93 -7.33 7.84
N GLN A 128 -11.55 -8.47 8.44
CA GLN A 128 -10.18 -8.97 8.40
C GLN A 128 -9.93 -9.83 7.15
N PRO A 129 -9.02 -9.43 6.23
CA PRO A 129 -8.77 -10.15 4.97
C PRO A 129 -8.32 -11.60 5.16
N LEU A 130 -7.51 -11.87 6.21
CA LEU A 130 -7.05 -13.21 6.53
C LEU A 130 -8.17 -14.13 7.03
N ALA A 131 -9.10 -13.58 7.82
CA ALA A 131 -10.27 -14.33 8.29
C ALA A 131 -11.20 -14.66 7.11
N PHE A 132 -11.39 -13.71 6.19
CA PHE A 132 -12.16 -13.93 4.97
C PHE A 132 -11.53 -14.99 4.07
N ALA A 133 -10.22 -14.91 3.82
CA ALA A 133 -9.49 -15.93 3.04
C ALA A 133 -9.68 -17.35 3.62
N ARG A 134 -9.64 -17.50 4.95
CA ARG A 134 -9.88 -18.79 5.62
C ARG A 134 -11.32 -19.27 5.42
N LEU A 135 -12.30 -18.40 5.58
CA LEU A 135 -13.71 -18.74 5.37
C LEU A 135 -14.01 -19.14 3.92
N VAL A 136 -13.44 -18.43 2.94
CA VAL A 136 -13.53 -18.79 1.52
C VAL A 136 -12.89 -20.15 1.28
N ARG A 137 -11.71 -20.43 1.85
CA ARG A 137 -11.06 -21.72 1.73
C ARG A 137 -11.88 -22.87 2.32
N LEU A 138 -12.56 -22.64 3.45
CA LEU A 138 -13.43 -23.63 4.09
C LEU A 138 -14.73 -23.86 3.32
N ASN A 139 -15.20 -22.86 2.56
CA ASN A 139 -16.44 -22.92 1.80
C ASN A 139 -16.21 -23.05 0.29
N ILE A 140 -14.99 -23.31 -0.18
CA ILE A 140 -14.66 -23.28 -1.62
C ILE A 140 -15.46 -24.31 -2.43
N MET A 141 -15.83 -25.42 -1.79
CA MET A 141 -16.64 -26.51 -2.37
C MET A 141 -18.15 -26.30 -2.17
N HIS A 142 -18.57 -25.28 -1.42
CA HIS A 142 -19.97 -25.00 -1.14
C HIS A 142 -20.42 -23.77 -1.93
N ARG A 143 -21.39 -23.92 -2.83
CA ARG A 143 -22.06 -22.78 -3.48
C ARG A 143 -22.89 -22.02 -2.45
N ARG A 144 -22.25 -21.05 -1.76
CA ARG A 144 -22.89 -20.16 -0.80
C ARG A 144 -22.73 -18.71 -1.24
N SER A 145 -23.73 -17.89 -0.95
CA SER A 145 -23.61 -16.44 -1.12
C SER A 145 -22.51 -15.91 -0.20
N ILE A 146 -21.74 -14.95 -0.72
CA ILE A 146 -20.59 -14.36 -0.02
C ILE A 146 -21.03 -13.74 1.31
N ASP A 147 -22.27 -13.23 1.39
CA ASP A 147 -22.84 -12.62 2.59
C ASP A 147 -23.16 -13.61 3.74
N ALA A 148 -23.27 -14.90 3.44
CA ALA A 148 -23.70 -15.94 4.39
C ALA A 148 -22.55 -16.76 5.00
N LEU A 149 -21.29 -16.37 4.80
CA LEU A 149 -20.10 -17.15 5.19
C LEU A 149 -19.91 -17.39 6.70
N LYS A 150 -20.64 -16.67 7.58
CA LYS A 150 -20.56 -16.84 9.04
C LYS A 150 -21.38 -18.03 9.59
N LYS A 151 -22.36 -18.54 8.86
CA LYS A 151 -23.18 -19.66 9.34
C LYS A 151 -22.39 -20.96 9.16
N LEU A 152 -22.08 -21.67 10.26
CA LEU A 152 -21.52 -23.03 10.19
C LEU A 152 -22.35 -23.90 9.24
N PRO A 153 -21.74 -24.87 8.53
CA PRO A 153 -22.53 -25.85 7.80
C PRO A 153 -23.55 -26.47 8.76
N ALA A 154 -24.82 -26.52 8.35
CA ALA A 154 -25.76 -27.39 9.03
C ALA A 154 -25.13 -28.77 8.95
N THR A 155 -24.74 -29.33 10.09
CA THR A 155 -24.34 -30.73 10.18
C THR A 155 -25.48 -31.49 9.53
N THR A 156 -25.23 -32.13 8.38
CA THR A 156 -26.20 -33.04 7.78
C THR A 156 -26.46 -34.09 8.85
N GLN A 157 -27.59 -33.97 9.56
CA GLN A 157 -28.08 -35.06 10.37
C GLN A 157 -28.45 -36.13 9.35
N THR A 158 -27.54 -37.09 9.16
CA THR A 158 -27.83 -38.35 8.49
C THR A 158 -28.92 -39.03 9.30
N GLN A 159 -30.18 -38.75 8.94
CA GLN A 159 -31.31 -39.56 9.37
C GLN A 159 -31.14 -40.92 8.69
N ARG A 160 -30.82 -41.92 9.50
CA ARG A 160 -31.02 -43.34 9.16
C ARG A 160 -32.50 -43.66 9.23
#